data_AF-A0A7K7QCA7-F1
#
_entry.id   AF-A0A7K7QCA7-F1
#
_cell.length_a   1.000
_cell.length_b   1.000
_cell.length_c   1.000
_cell.angle_alpha   90.00
_cell.angle_beta   90.00
_cell.angle_gamma   90.00
#
_symmetry.space_group_name_H-M   'P 1'
#
loop_
_entity.id
_entity.type
_entity.pdbx_description
1 polymer ?
#
loop_
_entity_poly.entity_id
_entity_poly.type
_entity_poly.pdbx_seq_one_letter_code
_entity_poly.pdbx_strand_id
1 'polypeptide(L)'
;MQQEKTEWENLNKVLLRHGLKPVSLAAPQSCRDTSNMIVLDHQSSQGIRLALKTLVEDTERQQKVMQGLMEANRCLRNVVRLEQGRASRQEQRANDLENVVKNIKAKICQLEDETIAKACQQQNQVKELQKEQQASWVKYQQQQEKLQEQEETIAHLQKELSRIGRQEQQRVTTQNKRFCQFCKRAPKSLLDKQYLSAVIFFFCEILNKFIFPNRQYKKDEAEVQREVENKDEFLNLDATPNYKALLMSFQKQLTETKAKKEQLLLENISLKKDLEIRPSAQELKFYKHQVKKLQKTLKKTPQ
;
A
#
# COMPACT_ATOMS: atom_id res chain seq x y z
N MET A 1 -80.39 -56.90 46.89
CA MET A 1 -80.91 -56.92 45.50
C MET A 1 -81.10 -55.53 44.88
N GLN A 2 -81.87 -54.61 45.47
CA GLN A 2 -82.11 -53.27 44.87
C GLN A 2 -80.81 -52.43 44.72
N GLN A 3 -79.97 -52.42 45.77
CA GLN A 3 -78.70 -51.67 45.77
C GLN A 3 -77.70 -52.20 44.74
N GLU A 4 -77.58 -53.53 44.62
CA GLU A 4 -76.69 -54.16 43.64
C GLU A 4 -77.10 -53.86 42.20
N LYS A 5 -78.41 -53.83 41.91
CA LYS A 5 -78.94 -53.39 40.61
C LYS A 5 -78.55 -51.95 40.29
N THR A 6 -78.71 -51.03 41.24
CA THR A 6 -78.34 -49.62 41.03
C THR A 6 -76.84 -49.41 40.83
N GLU A 7 -76.00 -50.17 41.52
CA GLU A 7 -74.54 -50.11 41.39
C GLU A 7 -74.07 -50.68 40.04
N TRP A 8 -74.70 -51.75 39.54
CA TRP A 8 -74.47 -52.27 38.17
C TRP A 8 -75.00 -51.33 37.09
N GLU A 9 -76.16 -50.70 37.29
CA GLU A 9 -76.68 -49.67 36.38
C GLU A 9 -75.73 -48.46 36.27
N ASN A 10 -75.14 -48.03 37.39
CA ASN A 10 -74.15 -46.97 37.40
C ASN A 10 -72.85 -47.37 36.69
N LEU A 11 -72.38 -48.61 36.86
CA LEU A 11 -71.23 -49.14 36.11
C LEU A 11 -71.55 -49.25 34.62
N ASN A 12 -72.75 -49.70 34.25
CA ASN A 12 -73.20 -49.82 32.86
C ASN A 12 -73.23 -48.45 32.15
N LYS A 13 -73.61 -47.37 32.84
CA LYS A 13 -73.50 -45.99 32.30
C LYS A 13 -72.05 -45.59 32.01
N VAL A 14 -71.10 -46.08 32.80
CA VAL A 14 -69.67 -45.85 32.56
C VAL A 14 -69.21 -46.70 31.37
N LEU A 15 -69.50 -48.00 31.37
CA LEU A 15 -69.15 -48.91 30.27
C LEU A 15 -69.68 -48.42 28.92
N LEU A 16 -70.93 -47.96 28.86
CA LEU A 16 -71.54 -47.39 27.65
C LEU A 16 -70.81 -46.12 27.18
N ARG A 17 -70.35 -45.25 28.09
CA ARG A 17 -69.53 -44.08 27.74
C ARG A 17 -68.20 -44.44 27.08
N HIS A 18 -67.67 -45.63 27.37
CA HIS A 18 -66.48 -46.20 26.73
C HIS A 18 -66.80 -47.13 25.55
N GLY A 19 -68.07 -47.20 25.10
CA GLY A 19 -68.48 -48.05 23.98
C GLY A 19 -68.54 -49.55 24.30
N LEU A 20 -68.51 -49.92 25.58
CA LEU A 20 -68.59 -51.31 26.05
C LEU A 20 -70.06 -51.72 26.28
N LYS A 21 -70.37 -53.02 26.10
CA LYS A 21 -71.71 -53.56 26.28
C LYS A 21 -72.10 -53.59 27.77
N PRO A 22 -73.35 -53.25 28.13
CA PRO A 22 -73.81 -53.26 29.52
C PRO A 22 -74.03 -54.69 30.01
N VAL A 23 -73.79 -54.91 31.31
CA VAL A 23 -74.06 -56.18 32.00
C VAL A 23 -75.53 -56.20 32.44
N SER A 24 -76.31 -57.16 31.95
CA SER A 24 -77.71 -57.34 32.33
C SER A 24 -77.86 -58.29 33.52
N LEU A 25 -78.64 -57.88 34.53
CA LEU A 25 -79.01 -58.73 35.65
C LEU A 25 -80.34 -59.43 35.33
N ALA A 26 -80.35 -60.76 35.29
CA ALA A 26 -81.55 -61.52 35.00
C ALA A 26 -82.50 -61.60 36.20
N ALA A 27 -83.81 -61.63 35.93
CA ALA A 27 -84.83 -61.80 36.97
C ALA A 27 -84.91 -63.27 37.42
N PRO A 28 -85.04 -63.57 38.73
CA PRO A 28 -85.04 -64.94 39.25
C PRO A 28 -86.13 -65.88 38.72
N GLN A 29 -87.18 -65.35 38.08
CA GLN A 29 -88.39 -66.11 37.72
C GLN A 29 -88.63 -66.28 36.21
N SER A 30 -87.76 -65.82 35.30
CA SER A 30 -88.11 -65.73 33.87
C SER A 30 -87.19 -66.42 32.85
N CYS A 31 -86.34 -67.39 33.19
CA CYS A 31 -85.45 -68.02 32.19
C CYS A 31 -85.31 -69.54 32.38
N ARG A 32 -85.59 -70.32 31.32
CA ARG A 32 -85.36 -71.78 31.25
C ARG A 32 -83.97 -72.15 30.71
N ASP A 33 -83.27 -71.22 30.04
CA ASP A 33 -81.98 -71.48 29.41
C ASP A 33 -80.83 -70.88 30.23
N THR A 34 -80.18 -71.71 31.05
CA THR A 34 -79.05 -71.32 31.91
C THR A 34 -77.69 -71.36 31.19
N SER A 35 -77.64 -71.81 29.94
CA SER A 35 -76.38 -72.08 29.20
C SER A 35 -75.55 -70.83 28.90
N ASN A 36 -76.16 -69.64 28.89
CA ASN A 36 -75.49 -68.36 28.60
C ASN A 36 -75.41 -67.43 29.82
N MET A 37 -75.69 -67.94 31.03
CA MET A 37 -75.82 -67.13 32.24
C MET A 37 -74.80 -67.58 33.29
N ILE A 38 -74.07 -66.61 33.86
CA ILE A 38 -73.11 -66.87 34.94
C ILE A 38 -73.81 -66.52 36.25
N VAL A 39 -73.98 -67.51 37.11
CA VAL A 39 -74.47 -67.29 38.48
C VAL A 39 -73.28 -66.90 39.34
N LEU A 40 -73.32 -65.71 39.90
CA LEU A 40 -72.29 -65.19 40.79
C LEU A 40 -72.84 -65.12 42.21
N ASP A 41 -72.04 -65.52 43.18
CA ASP A 41 -72.29 -65.16 44.57
C ASP A 41 -72.00 -63.66 44.79
N HIS A 42 -72.51 -63.12 45.89
CA HIS A 42 -72.43 -61.69 46.18
C HIS A 42 -70.97 -61.18 46.20
N GLN A 43 -70.04 -61.98 46.72
CA GLN A 43 -68.63 -61.62 46.82
C GLN A 43 -67.96 -61.59 45.44
N SER A 44 -68.23 -62.57 44.58
CA SER A 44 -67.71 -62.56 43.20
C SER A 44 -68.30 -61.43 42.35
N SER A 45 -69.60 -61.15 42.47
CA SER A 45 -70.26 -60.01 41.78
C SER A 45 -69.63 -58.66 42.19
N GLN A 46 -69.44 -58.45 43.50
CA GLN A 46 -68.77 -57.27 44.01
C GLN A 46 -67.31 -57.17 43.53
N GLY A 47 -66.57 -58.29 43.55
CA GLY A 47 -65.19 -58.35 43.08
C GLY A 47 -65.04 -58.00 41.59
N ILE A 48 -65.88 -58.59 40.73
CA ILE A 48 -65.89 -58.31 39.28
C ILE A 48 -66.25 -56.85 39.00
N ARG A 49 -67.24 -56.30 39.69
CA ARG A 49 -67.63 -54.90 39.53
C ARG A 49 -66.52 -53.93 39.96
N LEU A 50 -65.84 -54.20 41.06
CA LEU A 50 -64.69 -53.41 41.49
C LEU A 50 -63.56 -53.51 40.46
N ALA A 51 -63.25 -54.71 39.97
CA ALA A 51 -62.24 -54.91 38.94
C ALA A 51 -62.57 -54.16 37.65
N LEU A 52 -63.82 -54.22 37.17
CA LEU A 52 -64.28 -53.48 35.98
C LEU A 52 -64.20 -51.97 36.19
N LYS A 53 -64.62 -51.47 37.37
CA LYS A 53 -64.54 -50.06 37.70
C LYS A 53 -63.09 -49.56 37.68
N THR A 54 -62.19 -50.26 38.36
CA THR A 54 -60.77 -49.91 38.40
C THR A 54 -60.10 -50.01 37.03
N LEU A 55 -60.45 -51.02 36.22
CA LEU A 55 -59.93 -51.17 34.86
C LEU A 55 -60.35 -49.97 34.00
N VAL A 56 -61.62 -49.56 34.05
CA VAL A 56 -62.09 -48.40 33.28
C VAL A 56 -61.40 -47.11 33.73
N GLU A 57 -61.30 -46.88 35.04
CA GLU A 57 -60.59 -45.72 35.59
C GLU A 57 -59.10 -45.71 35.16
N ASP A 58 -58.44 -46.88 35.11
CA ASP A 58 -57.07 -46.98 34.64
C ASP A 58 -56.95 -46.74 33.13
N THR A 59 -57.88 -47.25 32.31
CA THR A 59 -57.88 -46.97 30.87
C THR A 59 -58.07 -45.48 30.55
N GLU A 60 -58.93 -44.77 31.29
CA GLU A 60 -59.07 -43.32 31.17
C GLU A 60 -57.77 -42.59 31.53
N ARG A 61 -57.13 -42.99 32.64
CA ARG A 61 -55.84 -42.43 33.07
C ARG A 61 -54.77 -42.65 32.01
N GLN A 62 -54.67 -43.86 31.46
CA GLN A 62 -53.74 -44.19 30.38
C GLN A 62 -54.03 -43.38 29.11
N GLN A 63 -55.30 -43.20 28.73
CA GLN A 63 -55.67 -42.39 27.57
C GLN A 63 -55.27 -40.92 27.74
N LYS A 64 -55.47 -40.34 28.93
CA LYS A 64 -55.01 -38.97 29.24
C LYS A 64 -53.49 -38.84 29.14
N VAL A 65 -52.75 -39.81 29.69
CA VAL A 65 -51.28 -39.84 29.58
C VAL A 65 -50.86 -39.96 28.12
N MET A 66 -51.48 -40.83 27.33
CA MET A 66 -51.17 -40.99 25.92
C MET A 66 -51.42 -39.70 25.12
N GLN A 67 -52.53 -39.00 25.37
CA GLN A 67 -52.81 -37.70 24.76
C GLN A 67 -51.76 -36.66 25.12
N GLY A 68 -51.42 -36.53 26.41
CA GLY A 68 -50.36 -35.63 26.86
C GLY A 68 -48.99 -35.94 26.25
N LEU A 69 -48.65 -37.24 26.10
CA LEU A 69 -47.42 -37.66 25.43
C LEU A 69 -47.43 -37.34 23.93
N MET A 70 -48.56 -37.50 23.23
CA MET A 70 -48.68 -37.14 21.82
C MET A 70 -48.51 -35.63 21.61
N GLU A 71 -49.13 -34.81 22.46
CA GLU A 71 -48.99 -33.35 22.42
C GLU A 71 -47.56 -32.92 22.71
N ALA A 72 -46.95 -33.47 23.77
CA ALA A 72 -45.55 -33.22 24.11
C ALA A 72 -44.62 -33.62 22.96
N ASN A 73 -44.83 -34.78 22.32
CA ASN A 73 -44.03 -35.22 21.18
C ASN A 73 -44.16 -34.26 19.98
N ARG A 74 -45.39 -33.78 19.69
CA ARG A 74 -45.63 -32.80 18.63
C ARG A 74 -44.92 -31.47 18.93
N CYS A 75 -44.98 -30.99 20.17
CA CYS A 75 -44.26 -29.80 20.61
C CYS A 75 -42.74 -29.98 20.47
N LEU A 76 -42.19 -31.12 20.92
CA LEU A 76 -40.76 -31.43 20.78
C LEU A 76 -40.31 -31.44 19.32
N ARG A 77 -41.09 -32.03 18.40
CA ARG A 77 -40.79 -32.00 16.96
C ARG A 77 -40.72 -30.56 16.41
N ASN A 78 -41.62 -29.69 16.85
CA ASN A 78 -41.60 -28.28 16.45
C ASN A 78 -40.36 -27.55 16.96
N VAL A 79 -39.96 -27.80 18.21
CA VAL A 79 -38.73 -27.25 18.80
C VAL A 79 -37.51 -27.74 18.04
N VAL A 80 -37.41 -29.04 17.78
CA VAL A 80 -36.30 -29.63 17.00
C VAL A 80 -36.18 -28.96 15.63
N ARG A 81 -37.29 -28.79 14.91
CA ARG A 81 -37.30 -28.11 13.61
C ARG A 81 -36.85 -26.65 13.70
N LEU A 82 -37.26 -25.93 14.75
CA LEU A 82 -36.85 -24.54 14.97
C LEU A 82 -35.34 -24.45 15.26
N GLU A 83 -34.83 -25.32 16.11
CA GLU A 83 -33.42 -25.38 16.46
C GLU A 83 -32.55 -25.80 15.28
N GLN A 84 -32.99 -26.75 14.45
CA GLN A 84 -32.33 -27.06 13.18
C GLN A 84 -32.23 -25.83 12.28
N GLY A 85 -33.31 -25.04 12.16
CA GLY A 85 -33.28 -23.79 11.42
C GLY A 85 -32.35 -22.73 12.03
N ARG A 86 -32.19 -22.70 13.36
CA ARG A 86 -31.23 -21.82 14.04
C ARG A 86 -29.79 -22.28 13.80
N ALA A 87 -29.52 -23.58 13.91
CA ALA A 87 -28.21 -24.18 13.66
C ALA A 87 -27.75 -23.94 12.23
N SER A 88 -28.60 -24.18 11.23
CA SER A 88 -28.27 -23.92 9.81
C SER A 88 -27.93 -22.45 9.54
N ARG A 89 -28.66 -21.50 10.14
CA ARG A 89 -28.31 -20.07 10.03
C ARG A 89 -26.98 -19.74 10.69
N GLN A 90 -26.65 -20.40 11.80
CA GLN A 90 -25.41 -20.18 12.50
C GLN A 90 -24.21 -20.79 11.75
N GLU A 91 -24.40 -21.95 11.15
CA GLU A 91 -23.44 -22.60 10.25
C GLU A 91 -23.15 -21.71 9.03
N GLN A 92 -24.18 -21.18 8.36
CA GLN A 92 -23.98 -20.26 7.25
C GLN A 92 -23.16 -19.03 7.66
N ARG A 93 -23.46 -18.43 8.82
CA ARG A 93 -22.69 -17.31 9.35
C ARG A 93 -21.24 -17.68 9.65
N ALA A 94 -20.99 -18.88 10.18
CA ALA A 94 -19.64 -19.36 10.44
C ALA A 94 -18.85 -19.52 9.12
N ASN A 95 -19.48 -20.08 8.09
CA ASN A 95 -18.88 -20.22 6.76
C ASN A 95 -18.57 -18.86 6.10
N ASP A 96 -19.49 -17.89 6.20
CA ASP A 96 -19.28 -16.54 5.69
C ASP A 96 -18.09 -15.86 6.40
N LEU A 97 -18.00 -16.01 7.73
CA LEU A 97 -16.87 -15.50 8.51
C LEU A 97 -15.56 -16.20 8.17
N GLU A 98 -15.58 -17.51 7.95
CA GLU A 98 -14.40 -18.27 7.52
C GLU A 98 -13.87 -17.76 6.18
N ASN A 99 -14.77 -17.49 5.21
CA ASN A 99 -14.42 -16.91 3.92
C ASN A 99 -13.80 -15.51 4.06
N VAL A 100 -14.37 -14.66 4.94
CA VAL A 100 -13.80 -13.34 5.24
C VAL A 100 -12.39 -13.49 5.83
N VAL A 101 -12.19 -14.41 6.78
CA VAL A 101 -10.88 -14.67 7.38
C VAL A 101 -9.88 -15.18 6.34
N LYS A 102 -10.28 -16.09 5.45
CA LYS A 102 -9.43 -16.57 4.34
C LYS A 102 -9.00 -15.43 3.43
N ASN A 103 -9.93 -14.53 3.06
CA ASN A 103 -9.63 -13.37 2.24
C ASN A 103 -8.70 -12.38 2.93
N ILE A 104 -8.91 -12.10 4.22
CA ILE A 104 -8.03 -11.23 5.01
C ILE A 104 -6.62 -11.82 5.10
N LYS A 105 -6.50 -13.14 5.38
CA LYS A 105 -5.20 -13.82 5.41
C LYS A 105 -4.47 -13.71 4.07
N ALA A 106 -5.16 -13.97 2.96
CA ALA A 106 -4.57 -13.81 1.63
C ALA A 106 -4.10 -12.37 1.37
N LYS A 107 -4.88 -11.37 1.80
CA LYS A 107 -4.49 -9.95 1.64
C LYS A 107 -3.30 -9.57 2.52
N ILE A 108 -3.21 -10.10 3.73
CA ILE A 108 -2.05 -9.90 4.62
C ILE A 108 -0.80 -10.47 3.95
N CYS A 109 -0.82 -11.74 3.52
CA CYS A 109 0.33 -12.35 2.84
C CYS A 109 0.77 -11.53 1.61
N GLN A 110 -0.19 -11.11 0.78
CA GLN A 110 0.11 -10.26 -0.38
C GLN A 110 0.82 -8.95 0.02
N LEU A 111 0.34 -8.27 1.06
CA LEU A 111 0.93 -7.01 1.52
C LEU A 111 2.30 -7.21 2.16
N GLU A 112 2.50 -8.33 2.87
CA GLU A 112 3.80 -8.72 3.42
C GLU A 112 4.79 -8.98 2.28
N ASP A 113 4.41 -9.77 1.27
CA ASP A 113 5.25 -10.05 0.09
C ASP A 113 5.61 -8.78 -0.69
N GLU A 114 4.64 -7.90 -0.93
CA GLU A 114 4.87 -6.60 -1.58
C GLU A 114 5.83 -5.71 -0.76
N THR A 115 5.73 -5.77 0.57
CA THR A 115 6.60 -4.98 1.46
C THR A 115 8.02 -5.54 1.48
N ILE A 116 8.17 -6.87 1.53
CA ILE A 116 9.46 -7.55 1.44
C ILE A 116 10.12 -7.24 0.10
N ALA A 117 9.38 -7.36 -1.01
CA ALA A 117 9.90 -7.06 -2.34
C ALA A 117 10.39 -5.60 -2.46
N LYS A 118 9.62 -4.63 -1.95
CA LYS A 118 10.04 -3.21 -1.92
C LYS A 118 11.28 -3.01 -1.06
N ALA A 119 11.36 -3.63 0.11
CA ALA A 119 12.53 -3.55 0.98
C ALA A 119 13.78 -4.12 0.30
N CYS A 120 13.67 -5.27 -0.38
CA CYS A 120 14.76 -5.85 -1.17
C CYS A 120 15.20 -4.92 -2.31
N GLN A 121 14.26 -4.33 -3.03
CA GLN A 121 14.57 -3.38 -4.11
C GLN A 121 15.30 -2.15 -3.57
N GLN A 122 14.82 -1.56 -2.48
CA GLN A 122 15.46 -0.41 -1.84
C GLN A 122 16.86 -0.76 -1.33
N GLN A 123 17.03 -1.93 -0.72
CA GLN A 123 18.34 -2.38 -0.26
C GLN A 123 19.33 -2.53 -1.42
N ASN A 124 18.88 -3.03 -2.57
CA ASN A 124 19.73 -3.12 -3.76
C ASN A 124 20.10 -1.73 -4.30
N GLN A 125 19.16 -0.79 -4.34
CA GLN A 125 19.44 0.60 -4.73
C GLN A 125 20.48 1.25 -3.81
N VAL A 126 20.35 1.07 -2.49
CA VAL A 126 21.33 1.59 -1.51
C VAL A 126 22.71 0.98 -1.74
N LYS A 127 22.79 -0.33 -2.01
CA LYS A 127 24.08 -0.99 -2.31
C LYS A 127 24.73 -0.42 -3.58
N GLU A 128 23.97 -0.16 -4.63
CA GLU A 128 24.52 0.44 -5.85
C GLU A 128 24.99 1.88 -5.60
N LEU A 129 24.20 2.70 -4.89
CA LEU A 129 24.61 4.06 -4.51
C LEU A 129 25.88 4.07 -3.65
N GLN A 130 26.05 3.10 -2.73
CA GLN A 130 27.28 2.96 -1.96
C GLN A 130 28.49 2.64 -2.84
N LYS A 131 28.34 1.79 -3.87
CA LYS A 131 29.41 1.52 -4.84
C LYS A 131 29.75 2.77 -5.65
N GLU A 132 28.75 3.51 -6.12
CA GLU A 132 28.93 4.76 -6.86
C GLU A 132 29.61 5.83 -6.01
N GLN A 133 29.23 5.93 -4.73
CA GLN A 133 29.86 6.84 -3.77
C GLN A 133 31.35 6.49 -3.58
N GLN A 134 31.66 5.20 -3.39
CA GLN A 134 33.05 4.76 -3.25
C GLN A 134 33.88 5.04 -4.52
N ALA A 135 33.32 4.75 -5.69
CA ALA A 135 33.98 5.03 -6.96
C ALA A 135 34.21 6.53 -7.18
N SER A 136 33.25 7.36 -6.78
CA SER A 136 33.37 8.82 -6.86
C SER A 136 34.42 9.36 -5.88
N TRP A 137 34.49 8.80 -4.67
CA TRP A 137 35.50 9.15 -3.67
C TRP A 137 36.92 8.85 -4.15
N VAL A 138 37.13 7.65 -4.73
CA VAL A 138 38.44 7.28 -5.32
C VAL A 138 38.84 8.24 -6.44
N LYS A 139 37.90 8.61 -7.33
CA LYS A 139 38.17 9.59 -8.40
C LYS A 139 38.52 10.97 -7.85
N TYR A 140 37.82 11.42 -6.81
CA TYR A 140 38.10 12.70 -6.17
C TYR A 140 39.52 12.72 -5.59
N GLN A 141 39.90 11.68 -4.85
CA GLN A 141 41.24 11.60 -4.28
C GLN A 141 42.33 11.60 -5.36
N GLN A 142 42.13 10.83 -6.44
CA GLN A 142 43.07 10.80 -7.56
C GLN A 142 43.21 12.18 -8.25
N GLN A 143 42.12 12.95 -8.36
CA GLN A 143 42.16 14.30 -8.90
C GLN A 143 42.88 15.27 -7.95
N GLN A 144 42.71 15.10 -6.64
CA GLN A 144 43.38 15.91 -5.63
C GLN A 144 44.90 15.69 -5.63
N GLU A 145 45.35 14.43 -5.75
CA GLU A 145 46.77 14.10 -5.89
C GLU A 145 47.38 14.73 -7.16
N LYS A 146 46.69 14.63 -8.30
CA LYS A 146 47.13 15.28 -9.55
C LYS A 146 47.20 16.80 -9.45
N LEU A 147 46.26 17.43 -8.74
CA LEU A 147 46.28 18.88 -8.51
C LEU A 147 47.53 19.26 -7.72
N GLN A 148 47.83 18.52 -6.65
CA GLN A 148 49.00 18.77 -5.83
C GLN A 148 50.31 18.61 -6.62
N GLU A 149 50.44 17.56 -7.45
CA GLU A 149 51.59 17.37 -8.34
C GLU A 149 51.76 18.56 -9.32
N GLN A 150 50.64 19.08 -9.85
CA GLN A 150 50.66 20.24 -10.74
C GLN A 150 51.08 21.51 -9.99
N GLU A 151 50.58 21.75 -8.77
CA GLU A 151 50.97 22.88 -7.93
C GLU A 151 52.47 22.85 -7.60
N GLU A 152 53.01 21.67 -7.26
CA GLU A 152 54.45 21.47 -7.01
C GLU A 152 55.28 21.75 -8.28
N THR A 153 54.81 21.28 -9.43
CA THR A 153 55.45 21.53 -10.73
C THR A 153 55.46 23.03 -11.07
N ILE A 154 54.33 23.71 -10.86
CA ILE A 154 54.21 25.16 -11.08
C ILE A 154 55.17 25.92 -10.15
N ALA A 155 55.22 25.57 -8.86
CA ALA A 155 56.11 26.20 -7.90
C ALA A 155 57.59 26.01 -8.27
N HIS A 156 57.96 24.80 -8.72
CA HIS A 156 59.30 24.52 -9.22
C HIS A 156 59.65 25.38 -10.45
N LEU A 157 58.76 25.43 -11.45
CA LEU A 157 58.96 26.22 -12.66
C LEU A 157 59.04 27.73 -12.38
N GLN A 158 58.21 28.26 -11.47
CA GLN A 158 58.27 29.65 -11.03
C GLN A 158 59.61 29.99 -10.37
N LYS A 159 60.16 29.08 -9.55
CA LYS A 159 61.47 29.23 -8.94
C LYS A 159 62.59 29.25 -9.99
N GLU A 160 62.55 28.36 -10.97
CA GLU A 160 63.51 28.31 -12.07
C GLU A 160 63.43 29.55 -12.96
N LEU A 161 62.24 30.00 -13.33
CA LEU A 161 62.04 31.25 -14.08
C LEU A 161 62.61 32.46 -13.33
N SER A 162 62.39 32.53 -12.01
CA SER A 162 62.96 33.59 -11.18
C SER A 162 64.49 33.53 -11.14
N ARG A 163 65.08 32.33 -11.06
CA ARG A 163 66.53 32.12 -11.09
C ARG A 163 67.13 32.57 -12.43
N ILE A 164 66.55 32.10 -13.54
CA ILE A 164 66.98 32.46 -14.90
C ILE A 164 66.81 33.96 -15.12
N GLY A 165 65.67 34.54 -14.72
CA GLY A 165 65.41 35.97 -14.82
C GLY A 165 66.45 36.81 -14.08
N ARG A 166 66.86 36.41 -12.87
CA ARG A 166 67.96 37.08 -12.13
C ARG A 166 69.31 36.95 -12.84
N GLN A 167 69.64 35.76 -13.35
CA GLN A 167 70.88 35.52 -14.08
C GLN A 167 70.95 36.36 -15.37
N GLU A 168 69.84 36.42 -16.12
CA GLU A 168 69.73 37.22 -17.35
C GLU A 168 69.84 38.72 -17.04
N GLN A 169 69.14 39.20 -16.02
CA GLN A 169 69.25 40.61 -15.59
C GLN A 169 70.70 40.95 -15.20
N GLN A 170 71.41 40.05 -14.52
CA GLN A 170 72.82 40.24 -14.17
C GLN A 170 73.72 40.25 -15.40
N ARG A 171 73.44 39.42 -16.41
CA ARG A 171 74.14 39.42 -17.70
C ARG A 171 73.93 40.73 -18.44
N VAL A 172 72.68 41.17 -18.59
CA VAL A 172 72.32 42.43 -19.27
C VAL A 172 72.93 43.63 -18.56
N THR A 173 72.85 43.71 -17.23
CA THR A 173 73.45 44.82 -16.47
C THR A 173 74.98 44.85 -16.62
N THR A 174 75.64 43.70 -16.66
CA THR A 174 77.09 43.61 -16.91
C THR A 174 77.44 44.05 -18.33
N GLN A 175 76.68 43.59 -19.33
CA GLN A 175 76.86 44.00 -20.72
C GLN A 175 76.64 45.50 -20.90
N ASN A 176 75.56 46.07 -20.35
CA ASN A 176 75.29 47.50 -20.39
C ASN A 176 76.37 48.32 -19.70
N LYS A 177 76.91 47.86 -18.55
CA LYS A 177 78.05 48.54 -17.89
C LYS A 177 79.28 48.58 -18.81
N ARG A 178 79.63 47.45 -19.45
CA ARG A 178 80.75 47.38 -20.41
C ARG A 178 80.50 48.27 -21.63
N PHE A 179 79.29 48.23 -22.19
CA PHE A 179 78.88 49.07 -23.31
C PHE A 179 78.98 50.56 -22.96
N CYS A 180 78.47 50.98 -21.80
CA CYS A 180 78.61 52.36 -21.33
C CYS A 180 80.07 52.78 -21.15
N GLN A 181 80.94 51.90 -20.65
CA GLN A 181 82.38 52.18 -20.54
C GLN A 181 83.05 52.32 -21.91
N PHE A 182 82.65 51.50 -22.88
CA PHE A 182 83.08 51.62 -24.27
C PHE A 182 82.65 52.96 -24.87
N CYS A 183 81.38 53.33 -24.75
CA CYS A 183 80.86 54.62 -25.23
C CYS A 183 81.55 55.83 -24.56
N LYS A 184 81.99 55.71 -23.30
CA LYS A 184 82.76 56.77 -22.61
C LYS A 184 84.19 56.93 -23.14
N ARG A 185 84.80 55.86 -23.68
CA ARG A 185 86.15 55.85 -24.27
C ARG A 185 86.14 56.08 -25.79
N ALA A 186 84.98 56.12 -26.43
CA ALA A 186 84.86 56.35 -27.86
C ALA A 186 85.35 57.77 -28.22
N PRO A 187 86.18 57.93 -29.28
CA PRO A 187 86.66 59.23 -29.72
C PRO A 187 85.48 60.15 -30.09
N LYS A 188 85.51 61.39 -29.58
CA LYS A 188 84.43 62.39 -29.76
C LYS A 188 84.75 63.36 -30.90
N SER A 189 85.29 62.86 -32.01
CA SER A 189 85.57 63.69 -33.19
C SER A 189 84.27 64.05 -33.93
N LEU A 190 84.28 65.14 -34.72
CA LEU A 190 83.10 65.56 -35.52
C LEU A 190 82.69 64.49 -36.55
N LEU A 191 83.64 63.72 -37.07
CA LEU A 191 83.41 62.63 -38.03
C LEU A 191 82.77 61.41 -37.34
N ASP A 192 83.20 61.06 -36.13
CA ASP A 192 82.61 59.96 -35.34
C ASP A 192 81.14 60.21 -34.97
N LYS A 193 80.74 61.47 -34.75
CA LYS A 193 79.34 61.84 -34.51
C LYS A 193 78.45 61.60 -35.75
N GLN A 194 79.00 61.84 -36.95
CA GLN A 194 78.31 61.55 -38.21
C GLN A 194 78.15 60.03 -38.43
N TYR A 195 79.19 59.24 -38.14
CA TYR A 195 79.10 57.78 -38.18
C TYR A 195 78.15 57.21 -37.13
N LEU A 196 78.15 57.73 -35.90
CA LEU A 196 77.23 57.28 -34.85
C LEU A 196 75.77 57.58 -35.21
N SER A 197 75.48 58.74 -35.80
CA SER A 197 74.14 59.08 -36.32
C SER A 197 73.71 58.12 -37.44
N ALA A 198 74.62 57.75 -38.35
CA ALA A 198 74.34 56.77 -39.40
C ALA A 198 74.10 55.37 -38.82
N VAL A 199 74.92 54.95 -37.85
CA VAL A 199 74.74 53.67 -37.14
C VAL A 199 73.41 53.65 -36.39
N ILE A 200 73.03 54.72 -35.68
CA ILE A 200 71.73 54.83 -35.00
C ILE A 200 70.59 54.78 -36.01
N PHE A 201 70.70 55.48 -37.13
CA PHE A 201 69.71 55.45 -38.20
C PHE A 201 69.53 54.03 -38.76
N PHE A 202 70.62 53.34 -39.12
CA PHE A 202 70.59 51.96 -39.60
C PHE A 202 70.07 50.98 -38.54
N PHE A 203 70.43 51.14 -37.26
CA PHE A 203 69.89 50.31 -36.18
C PHE A 203 68.40 50.53 -35.98
N CYS A 204 67.93 51.78 -36.02
CA CYS A 204 66.50 52.10 -35.97
C CYS A 204 65.75 51.52 -37.18
N GLU A 205 66.36 51.56 -38.37
CA GLU A 205 65.79 50.98 -39.58
C GLU A 205 65.70 49.45 -39.50
N ILE A 206 66.73 48.77 -38.97
CA ILE A 206 66.73 47.32 -38.73
C ILE A 206 65.70 46.96 -37.64
N LEU A 207 65.63 47.72 -36.53
CA LEU A 207 64.65 47.50 -35.47
C LEU A 207 63.22 47.60 -36.02
N ASN A 208 62.93 48.65 -36.80
CA ASN A 208 61.61 48.87 -37.41
C ASN A 208 61.28 47.87 -38.53
N LYS A 209 62.25 47.39 -39.30
CA LYS A 209 62.00 46.46 -40.42
C LYS A 209 62.02 44.98 -40.02
N PHE A 210 62.78 44.59 -39.01
CA PHE A 210 62.99 43.17 -38.70
C PHE A 210 62.58 42.75 -37.28
N ILE A 211 62.59 43.63 -36.27
CA ILE A 211 62.36 43.23 -34.87
C ILE A 211 60.94 43.60 -34.39
N PHE A 212 60.48 44.82 -34.65
CA PHE A 212 59.11 45.23 -34.32
C PHE A 212 58.05 44.46 -35.12
N PRO A 213 58.21 44.21 -36.43
CA PRO A 213 57.31 43.36 -37.18
C PRO A 213 57.31 41.94 -36.62
N ASN A 214 58.45 41.34 -36.27
CA ASN A 214 58.48 40.00 -35.65
C ASN A 214 57.82 39.92 -34.26
N ARG A 215 57.72 41.04 -33.52
CA ARG A 215 56.91 41.10 -32.29
C ARG A 215 55.42 41.19 -32.56
N GLN A 216 55.01 41.81 -33.68
CA GLN A 216 53.64 41.78 -34.16
C GLN A 216 53.31 40.42 -34.79
N TYR A 217 54.14 39.85 -35.65
CA TYR A 217 53.98 38.51 -36.20
C TYR A 217 53.94 37.40 -35.14
N LYS A 218 54.64 37.52 -34.00
CA LYS A 218 54.47 36.56 -32.87
C LYS A 218 53.18 36.79 -32.06
N LYS A 219 52.64 38.00 -32.08
CA LYS A 219 51.31 38.30 -31.52
C LYS A 219 50.22 37.85 -32.48
N ASP A 220 50.42 38.06 -33.78
CA ASP A 220 49.56 37.69 -34.88
C ASP A 220 49.64 36.19 -35.15
N GLU A 221 50.73 35.45 -34.94
CA GLU A 221 50.68 33.98 -34.93
C GLU A 221 49.88 33.48 -33.72
N ALA A 222 50.03 34.12 -32.55
CA ALA A 222 49.21 33.82 -31.36
C ALA A 222 47.75 34.35 -31.46
N GLU A 223 47.44 35.19 -32.44
CA GLU A 223 46.13 35.82 -32.65
C GLU A 223 45.45 35.27 -33.91
N VAL A 224 46.18 34.83 -34.94
CA VAL A 224 45.75 34.12 -36.16
C VAL A 224 45.53 32.65 -35.86
N GLN A 225 46.31 32.04 -34.96
CA GLN A 225 45.96 30.73 -34.41
C GLN A 225 44.75 30.83 -33.46
N ARG A 226 44.44 32.02 -32.92
CA ARG A 226 43.14 32.31 -32.27
C ARG A 226 42.04 32.74 -33.23
N GLU A 227 42.33 33.32 -34.40
CA GLU A 227 41.32 33.90 -35.32
C GLU A 227 40.88 32.93 -36.42
N VAL A 228 41.69 31.94 -36.78
CA VAL A 228 41.26 30.85 -37.68
C VAL A 228 40.40 29.82 -36.93
N GLU A 229 40.50 29.73 -35.60
CA GLU A 229 39.55 28.95 -34.78
C GLU A 229 38.28 29.77 -34.41
N ASN A 230 38.34 31.11 -34.41
CA ASN A 230 37.25 31.96 -33.87
C ASN A 230 36.10 32.35 -34.82
N LYS A 231 36.03 31.86 -36.06
CA LYS A 231 34.86 32.19 -36.91
C LYS A 231 33.83 31.08 -37.06
N ASP A 232 34.11 29.88 -36.56
CA ASP A 232 33.10 28.82 -36.37
C ASP A 232 32.91 28.40 -34.89
N GLU A 233 33.69 28.93 -33.93
CA GLU A 233 33.51 28.59 -32.50
C GLU A 233 32.59 29.49 -31.69
N PHE A 234 32.10 30.63 -32.22
CA PHE A 234 31.22 31.52 -31.46
C PHE A 234 29.79 30.99 -31.23
N LEU A 235 29.49 29.79 -31.71
CA LEU A 235 28.33 28.98 -31.28
C LEU A 235 28.68 27.51 -31.06
N ASN A 236 29.95 27.15 -30.86
CA ASN A 236 30.27 25.87 -30.22
C ASN A 236 30.08 26.05 -28.71
N LEU A 237 28.81 26.15 -28.31
CA LEU A 237 28.36 25.56 -27.06
C LEU A 237 28.50 24.03 -27.17
N ASP A 238 29.73 23.55 -27.35
CA ASP A 238 30.18 22.32 -26.70
C ASP A 238 30.33 22.63 -25.19
N ALA A 239 29.22 23.10 -24.63
CA ALA A 239 28.92 22.94 -23.23
C ALA A 239 28.95 21.43 -23.03
N THR A 240 30.11 20.95 -22.56
CA THR A 240 30.43 19.62 -22.03
C THR A 240 29.17 18.75 -21.97
N PRO A 241 29.08 17.58 -22.63
CA PRO A 241 27.86 16.76 -22.77
C PRO A 241 26.95 16.70 -21.52
N ASN A 242 27.56 16.80 -20.34
CA ASN A 242 26.97 17.00 -19.03
C ASN A 242 26.00 18.20 -18.87
N TYR A 243 26.31 19.42 -19.34
CA TYR A 243 25.45 20.60 -19.11
C TYR A 243 24.17 20.56 -19.97
N LYS A 244 24.27 20.06 -21.22
CA LYS A 244 23.11 19.82 -22.08
C LYS A 244 22.22 18.71 -21.51
N ALA A 245 22.81 17.64 -20.99
CA ALA A 245 22.07 16.59 -20.30
C ALA A 245 21.37 17.11 -19.03
N LEU A 246 22.04 17.97 -18.26
CA LEU A 246 21.48 18.59 -17.06
C LEU A 246 20.28 19.50 -17.39
N LEU A 247 20.40 20.37 -18.40
CA LEU A 247 19.31 21.24 -18.84
C LEU A 247 18.10 20.42 -19.33
N MET A 248 18.34 19.37 -20.12
CA MET A 248 17.28 18.45 -20.55
C MET A 248 16.62 17.72 -19.37
N SER A 249 17.40 17.35 -18.35
CA SER A 249 16.88 16.72 -17.14
C SER A 249 15.98 17.67 -16.34
N PHE A 250 16.38 18.95 -16.21
CA PHE A 250 15.57 19.97 -15.55
C PHE A 250 14.31 20.26 -16.35
N GLN A 251 14.41 20.36 -17.67
CA GLN A 251 13.25 20.56 -18.54
C GLN A 251 12.26 19.39 -18.42
N LYS A 252 12.77 18.15 -18.39
CA LYS A 252 11.95 16.95 -18.16
C LYS A 252 11.27 16.98 -16.79
N GLN A 253 12.01 17.27 -15.72
CA GLN A 253 11.43 17.41 -14.38
C GLN A 253 10.35 18.50 -14.32
N LEU A 254 10.54 19.60 -15.03
CA LEU A 254 9.57 20.70 -15.08
C LEU A 254 8.27 20.26 -15.79
N THR A 255 8.39 19.49 -16.88
CA THR A 255 7.23 18.93 -17.59
C THR A 255 6.49 17.87 -16.76
N GLU A 256 7.21 16.96 -16.11
CA GLU A 256 6.64 15.91 -15.25
C GLU A 256 5.94 16.51 -14.03
N THR A 257 6.56 17.52 -13.41
CA THR A 257 5.97 18.20 -12.25
C THR A 257 4.70 18.97 -12.63
N LYS A 258 4.69 19.61 -13.81
CA LYS A 258 3.48 20.26 -14.35
C LYS A 258 2.36 19.25 -14.59
N ALA A 259 2.65 18.13 -15.26
CA ALA A 259 1.67 17.07 -15.52
C ALA A 259 1.11 16.49 -14.22
N LYS A 260 1.97 16.23 -13.22
CA LYS A 260 1.55 15.73 -11.91
C LYS A 260 0.70 16.73 -11.14
N LYS A 261 1.02 18.03 -11.23
CA LYS A 261 0.21 19.09 -10.63
C LYS A 261 -1.19 19.15 -11.26
N GLU A 262 -1.28 19.01 -12.57
CA GLU A 262 -2.54 19.01 -13.30
C GLU A 262 -3.40 17.78 -12.95
N GLN A 263 -2.78 16.60 -12.86
CA GLN A 263 -3.45 15.39 -12.38
C GLN A 263 -3.99 15.54 -10.96
N LEU A 264 -3.19 16.06 -10.02
CA LEU A 264 -3.63 16.31 -8.65
C LEU A 264 -4.75 17.35 -8.57
N LEU A 265 -4.75 18.34 -9.47
CA LEU A 265 -5.84 19.31 -9.58
C LEU A 265 -7.16 18.64 -10.00
N LEU A 266 -7.11 17.78 -11.02
CA LEU A 266 -8.27 17.00 -11.46
C LEU A 266 -8.79 16.08 -10.36
N GLU A 267 -7.89 15.38 -9.66
CA GLU A 267 -8.24 14.52 -8.52
C GLU A 267 -8.86 15.34 -7.37
N ASN A 268 -8.31 16.52 -7.05
CA ASN A 268 -8.88 17.40 -6.03
C ASN A 268 -10.29 17.87 -6.40
N ILE A 269 -10.52 18.23 -7.67
CA ILE A 269 -11.84 18.60 -8.18
C ILE A 269 -12.80 17.41 -8.05
N SER A 270 -12.37 16.19 -8.40
CA SER A 270 -13.18 14.98 -8.24
C SER A 270 -13.53 14.74 -6.77
N LEU A 271 -12.55 14.78 -5.87
CA LEU A 271 -12.75 14.57 -4.43
C LEU A 271 -13.67 15.63 -3.82
N LYS A 272 -13.60 16.89 -4.27
CA LYS A 272 -14.55 17.93 -3.86
C LYS A 272 -15.97 17.61 -4.30
N LYS A 273 -16.17 17.19 -5.56
CA LYS A 273 -17.49 16.75 -6.04
C LYS A 273 -18.02 15.56 -5.24
N ASP A 274 -17.17 14.58 -4.94
CA ASP A 274 -17.53 13.42 -4.11
C ASP A 274 -17.90 13.81 -2.67
N LEU A 275 -17.27 14.84 -2.12
CA LEU A 275 -17.63 15.40 -0.81
C LEU A 275 -18.97 16.14 -0.85
N GLU A 276 -19.26 16.86 -1.93
CA GLU A 276 -20.53 17.59 -2.10
C GLU A 276 -21.73 16.64 -2.27
N ILE A 277 -21.57 15.51 -2.95
CA ILE A 277 -22.64 14.51 -3.11
C ILE A 277 -22.79 13.59 -1.90
N ARG A 278 -21.85 13.63 -0.94
CA ARG A 278 -21.88 12.76 0.24
C ARG A 278 -22.96 13.25 1.20
N PRO A 279 -23.96 12.42 1.54
CA PRO A 279 -24.97 12.79 2.52
C PRO A 279 -24.33 13.08 3.87
N SER A 280 -24.80 14.14 4.53
CA SER A 280 -24.35 14.53 5.85
C SER A 280 -24.61 13.41 6.88
N ALA A 281 -23.85 13.40 7.96
CA ALA A 281 -24.02 12.40 9.02
C ALA A 281 -25.45 12.41 9.63
N GLN A 282 -26.12 13.56 9.60
CA GLN A 282 -27.51 13.72 10.04
C GLN A 282 -28.49 13.11 9.04
N GLU A 283 -28.35 13.41 7.75
CA GLU A 283 -29.16 12.82 6.68
C GLU A 283 -29.01 11.30 6.61
N LEU A 284 -27.78 10.80 6.75
CA LEU A 284 -27.53 9.35 6.79
C LEU A 284 -28.21 8.69 7.99
N LYS A 285 -28.19 9.32 9.17
CA LYS A 285 -28.92 8.84 10.37
C LYS A 285 -30.43 8.85 10.14
N PHE A 286 -30.94 9.92 9.51
CA PHE A 286 -32.35 10.04 9.16
C PHE A 286 -32.79 8.95 8.17
N TYR A 287 -32.07 8.77 7.05
CA TYR A 287 -32.36 7.71 6.08
C TYR A 287 -32.23 6.31 6.69
N LYS A 288 -31.23 6.05 7.55
CA LYS A 288 -31.13 4.79 8.30
C LYS A 288 -32.33 4.56 9.22
N HIS A 289 -32.83 5.60 9.88
CA HIS A 289 -34.01 5.51 10.73
C HIS A 289 -35.27 5.23 9.89
N GLN A 290 -35.45 5.93 8.78
CA GLN A 290 -36.57 5.73 7.86
C GLN A 290 -36.58 4.32 7.27
N VAL A 291 -35.42 3.81 6.83
CA VAL A 291 -35.28 2.43 6.35
C VAL A 291 -35.63 1.43 7.44
N LYS A 292 -35.17 1.64 8.69
CA LYS A 292 -35.55 0.77 9.81
C LYS A 292 -37.06 0.80 10.09
N LYS A 293 -37.70 1.96 9.95
CA LYS A 293 -39.15 2.11 10.11
C LYS A 293 -39.91 1.38 9.01
N LEU A 294 -39.49 1.54 7.75
CA LEU A 294 -40.04 0.84 6.59
C LEU A 294 -39.84 -0.68 6.66
N GLN A 295 -38.69 -1.14 7.12
CA GLN A 295 -38.44 -2.57 7.37
C GLN A 295 -39.34 -3.12 8.47
N LYS A 296 -39.62 -2.34 9.52
CA LYS A 296 -40.55 -2.75 10.58
C LYS A 296 -41.99 -2.80 10.09
N THR A 297 -42.41 -1.87 9.22
CA THR A 297 -43.75 -1.91 8.63
C THR A 297 -43.89 -3.06 7.65
N LEU A 298 -42.89 -3.31 6.80
CA LEU A 298 -42.89 -4.44 5.85
C LEU A 298 -42.96 -5.79 6.57
N LYS A 299 -42.30 -5.93 7.73
CA LYS A 299 -42.41 -7.12 8.58
C LYS A 299 -43.75 -7.26 9.30
N LYS A 300 -44.54 -6.19 9.37
CA LYS A 300 -45.85 -6.14 10.04
C LYS A 300 -47.03 -6.22 9.07
N THR A 301 -46.80 -6.07 7.76
CA THR A 301 -47.82 -6.33 6.74
C THR A 301 -47.87 -7.85 6.51
N PRO A 302 -48.94 -8.55 6.93
CA PRO A 302 -49.12 -9.94 6.56
C PRO A 302 -49.49 -10.00 5.06
N GLN A 303 -48.87 -10.93 4.34
CA GLN A 303 -49.48 -11.50 3.13
C GLN A 303 -50.73 -12.29 3.50
#